data_AF-A0A086TFN8-F1
#
_entry.id   AF-A0A086TFN8-F1
#
_cell.length_a   1.000
_cell.length_b   1.000
_cell.length_c   1.000
_cell.angle_alpha   90.00
_cell.angle_beta   90.00
_cell.angle_gamma   90.00
#
_symmetry.space_group_name_H-M   'P 1'
#
loop_
_entity.id
_entity.type
_entity.pdbx_description
1 polymer ?
#
loop_
_entity_poly.entity_id
_entity_poly.type
_entity_poly.pdbx_seq_one_letter_code
_entity_poly.pdbx_strand_id
1 'polypeptide(L)'
;MANLTIRNLTIHPLELESVERFEAQKEQTGDAITNTLGAISGFLNATDFSSSKTVAKGQALNKENVGVKVDPFRAKETDVRTADPGGREVIRLFFRSEGGKYEVDVPSPNNKSSTMKRIDGSNGQELTAVYVPTGSFLAVFSSAHLEAWMRELHDEWPLQILSIPGTHNSPTCYKALPSVRCQAVGVPDQLRNGVRFLDIRVSAEPNDANLALVHSAFPVSLTGNKYLGEMLDDVYDFLARNPSETVIMSVKREGTGKGTDQQMAKHLKKNYIDKKKERWWTEPRVPRLGEVRGRIVLMRRFGLDDELKKCHGGKGYGIDAQAWPDNCEDGKVGADGHIRVQDFYEVTESQNVEKKIDFSRGHLERAAEQRFSVNNSNSNGNNKHNNKNDNKNDDNNKKEKREAAPRPPPLFVNFLTASNFFNATCWPERIAAKVNPAIIEYLCIRHGEEGKGPKKLKVGSAGTGIVVTDWVGAHDDWDLVRCIVGMNARLQLKR
;
A
#
# COMPACT_ATOMS: atom_id res chain seq x y z
N MET A 1 -21.63 -10.49 24.86
CA MET A 1 -21.27 -10.13 23.47
C MET A 1 -20.92 -8.65 23.47
N ALA A 2 -19.84 -8.28 22.79
CA ALA A 2 -19.43 -6.88 22.68
C ALA A 2 -20.33 -6.13 21.69
N ASN A 3 -20.30 -4.81 21.79
CA ASN A 3 -20.98 -3.91 20.89
C ASN A 3 -20.13 -3.68 19.64
N LEU A 4 -20.78 -3.62 18.48
CA LEU A 4 -20.15 -3.34 17.20
C LEU A 4 -19.73 -1.88 17.18
N THR A 5 -18.45 -1.63 16.91
CA THR A 5 -17.94 -0.30 16.60
C THR A 5 -17.82 -0.12 15.10
N ILE A 6 -18.41 0.96 14.58
CA ILE A 6 -18.32 1.32 13.17
C ILE A 6 -17.24 2.38 13.01
N ARG A 7 -16.31 2.14 12.09
CA ARG A 7 -15.28 3.10 11.73
C ARG A 7 -15.48 3.55 10.28
N ASN A 8 -15.77 4.82 10.11
CA ASN A 8 -15.90 5.45 8.82
C ASN A 8 -14.53 5.95 8.35
N LEU A 9 -13.95 5.32 7.32
CA LEU A 9 -12.72 5.72 6.65
C LEU A 9 -13.00 6.30 5.25
N THR A 10 -14.21 6.84 5.05
CA THR A 10 -14.65 7.55 3.84
C THR A 10 -14.65 9.06 4.09
N ILE A 11 -14.82 9.83 3.01
CA ILE A 11 -14.94 11.31 3.08
C ILE A 11 -16.35 11.81 3.37
N HIS A 12 -17.35 10.92 3.35
CA HIS A 12 -18.75 11.26 3.57
C HIS A 12 -19.26 10.66 4.88
N PRO A 13 -20.21 11.28 5.58
CA PRO A 13 -20.85 10.65 6.73
C PRO A 13 -21.48 9.30 6.36
N LEU A 14 -21.43 8.36 7.30
CA LEU A 14 -22.13 7.08 7.22
C LEU A 14 -23.23 7.03 8.27
N GLU A 15 -24.44 6.65 7.88
CA GLU A 15 -25.55 6.41 8.79
C GLU A 15 -25.96 4.94 8.73
N LEU A 16 -25.78 4.20 9.83
CA LEU A 16 -26.38 2.89 9.99
C LEU A 16 -27.87 3.08 10.26
N GLU A 17 -28.71 2.84 9.26
CA GLU A 17 -30.16 3.03 9.36
C GLU A 17 -30.80 1.88 10.14
N SER A 18 -30.47 0.65 9.78
CA SER A 18 -31.08 -0.56 10.35
C SER A 18 -30.15 -1.76 10.29
N VAL A 19 -30.44 -2.78 11.10
CA VAL A 19 -29.81 -4.10 10.97
C VAL A 19 -30.85 -5.22 10.98
N GLU A 20 -30.49 -6.31 10.30
CA GLU A 20 -31.25 -7.55 10.28
C GLU A 20 -30.36 -8.71 10.73
N ARG A 21 -30.92 -9.67 11.46
CA ARG A 21 -30.18 -10.85 11.95
C ARG A 21 -30.71 -12.12 11.32
N PHE A 22 -29.80 -13.01 10.95
CA PHE A 22 -30.09 -14.27 10.26
C PHE A 22 -29.35 -15.43 10.92
N GLU A 23 -29.92 -16.63 10.81
CA GLU A 23 -29.12 -17.84 11.01
C GLU A 23 -28.05 -17.93 9.93
N ALA A 24 -26.86 -18.40 10.30
CA ALA A 24 -25.78 -18.65 9.35
C ALA A 24 -25.86 -20.06 8.76
N GLN A 25 -25.63 -20.16 7.45
CA GLN A 25 -25.39 -21.43 6.76
C GLN A 25 -23.96 -21.45 6.23
N LYS A 26 -23.25 -22.56 6.48
CA LYS A 26 -21.96 -22.83 5.84
C LYS A 26 -22.19 -23.57 4.54
N GLU A 27 -21.88 -22.93 3.42
CA GLU A 27 -21.92 -23.55 2.09
C GLU A 27 -20.51 -23.96 1.69
N GLN A 28 -20.30 -25.20 1.27
CA GLN A 28 -19.02 -25.59 0.70
C GLN A 28 -18.85 -24.94 -0.68
N THR A 29 -17.78 -24.17 -0.84
CA THR A 29 -17.36 -23.71 -2.15
C THR A 29 -16.47 -24.79 -2.75
N GLY A 30 -17.06 -25.68 -3.53
CA GLY A 30 -16.29 -26.67 -4.29
C GLY A 30 -15.52 -25.99 -5.42
N ASP A 31 -14.19 -26.12 -5.37
CA ASP A 31 -13.43 -26.71 -6.48
C ASP A 31 -12.23 -27.44 -5.90
N ALA A 32 -12.37 -28.76 -5.77
CA ALA A 32 -11.25 -29.67 -5.67
C ALA A 32 -10.64 -29.83 -7.07
N ILE A 33 -9.92 -28.80 -7.56
CA ILE A 33 -9.01 -28.99 -8.69
C ILE A 33 -7.66 -29.42 -8.11
N THR A 34 -7.56 -30.73 -7.94
CA THR A 34 -6.30 -31.47 -8.02
C THR A 34 -5.64 -31.17 -9.37
N ASN A 35 -4.46 -30.54 -9.35
CA ASN A 35 -3.45 -30.73 -10.40
C ASN A 35 -2.04 -30.69 -9.76
N THR A 36 -1.56 -31.89 -9.44
CA THR A 36 -0.16 -32.33 -9.63
C THR A 36 0.98 -31.34 -9.31
N LEU A 37 1.24 -31.14 -8.02
CA LEU A 37 2.61 -30.97 -7.53
C LEU A 37 2.99 -32.21 -6.71
N GLY A 38 3.43 -33.25 -7.42
CA GLY A 38 4.03 -34.42 -6.80
C GLY A 38 5.27 -34.04 -5.99
N ALA A 39 5.27 -34.48 -4.73
CA ALA A 39 6.39 -34.54 -3.79
C ALA A 39 6.93 -33.24 -3.19
N ILE A 40 6.11 -32.52 -2.42
CA ILE A 40 6.47 -32.06 -1.05
C ILE A 40 5.20 -32.15 -0.17
N SER A 41 4.79 -33.38 0.17
CA SER A 41 3.73 -33.63 1.15
C SER A 41 4.34 -33.78 2.54
N GLY A 42 4.44 -32.67 3.25
CA GLY A 42 4.89 -32.58 4.63
C GLY A 42 5.11 -31.11 4.93
N PHE A 43 4.45 -30.58 5.97
CA PHE A 43 4.44 -29.15 6.38
C PHE A 43 3.35 -28.24 5.78
N LEU A 44 2.11 -28.74 5.69
CA LEU A 44 0.92 -27.89 5.73
C LEU A 44 0.09 -28.27 6.96
N ASN A 45 0.34 -27.60 8.08
CA ASN A 45 -0.61 -27.53 9.19
C ASN A 45 -0.57 -26.14 9.83
N ALA A 46 -1.76 -25.67 10.22
CA ALA A 46 -2.10 -24.43 10.92
C ALA A 46 -2.21 -23.14 10.09
N THR A 47 -3.20 -23.11 9.19
CA THR A 47 -4.23 -22.06 9.14
C THR A 47 -5.50 -22.75 8.65
N ASP A 48 -6.59 -22.66 9.41
CA ASP A 48 -7.90 -23.19 9.03
C ASP A 48 -8.40 -22.48 7.76
N PHE A 49 -8.02 -23.00 6.60
CA PHE A 49 -8.58 -22.56 5.33
C PHE A 49 -9.89 -23.28 5.11
N SER A 50 -10.96 -22.69 5.64
CA SER A 50 -12.31 -23.18 5.40
C SER A 50 -12.68 -22.93 3.93
N SER A 51 -12.84 -24.00 3.15
CA SER A 51 -13.48 -23.99 1.82
C SER A 51 -15.00 -23.78 1.93
N SER A 52 -15.44 -22.96 2.89
CA SER A 52 -16.85 -22.71 3.14
C SER A 52 -17.15 -21.22 3.23
N LYS A 53 -18.29 -20.84 2.67
CA LYS A 53 -18.87 -19.51 2.74
C LYS A 53 -19.91 -19.47 3.85
N THR A 54 -19.91 -18.39 4.63
CA THR A 54 -20.95 -18.15 5.66
C THR A 54 -22.01 -17.20 5.10
N VAL A 55 -23.21 -17.71 4.83
CA VAL A 55 -24.29 -16.92 4.22
C VAL A 55 -25.51 -16.84 5.14
N ALA A 56 -26.26 -15.74 5.03
CA ALA A 56 -27.54 -15.58 5.70
C ALA A 56 -28.55 -16.62 5.17
N LYS A 57 -29.21 -17.34 6.08
CA LYS A 57 -30.20 -18.38 5.76
C LYS A 57 -31.61 -17.92 6.12
N GLY A 58 -32.55 -18.15 5.21
CA GLY A 58 -33.98 -17.94 5.47
C GLY A 58 -34.39 -16.47 5.58
N GLN A 59 -35.40 -16.20 6.41
CA GLN A 59 -35.89 -14.84 6.68
C GLN A 59 -35.18 -14.23 7.89
N ALA A 60 -35.15 -12.90 7.95
CA ALA A 60 -34.60 -12.18 9.09
C ALA A 60 -35.35 -12.57 10.37
N LEU A 61 -34.60 -13.00 11.39
CA LEU A 61 -35.11 -13.33 12.72
C LEU A 61 -35.57 -12.08 13.48
N ASN A 62 -34.88 -10.96 13.22
CA ASN A 62 -35.16 -9.67 13.83
C ASN A 62 -34.71 -8.55 12.89
N LYS A 63 -35.40 -7.40 12.96
CA LYS A 63 -35.06 -6.16 12.30
C LYS A 63 -35.13 -5.00 13.28
N GLU A 64 -34.07 -4.21 13.36
CA GLU A 64 -33.94 -3.09 14.28
C GLU A 64 -33.55 -1.82 13.52
N ASN A 65 -34.19 -0.69 13.85
CA ASN A 65 -33.79 0.63 13.36
C ASN A 65 -32.84 1.26 14.39
N VAL A 66 -31.67 1.71 13.94
CA VAL A 66 -30.56 2.08 14.84
C VAL A 66 -30.19 3.56 14.73
N GLY A 67 -30.22 4.14 13.52
CA GLY A 67 -29.99 5.57 13.30
C GLY A 67 -28.63 6.10 13.77
N VAL A 68 -27.56 5.29 13.65
CA VAL A 68 -26.23 5.68 14.12
C VAL A 68 -25.44 6.38 13.03
N LYS A 69 -25.21 7.68 13.20
CA LYS A 69 -24.35 8.50 12.35
C LYS A 69 -22.89 8.46 12.81
N VAL A 70 -21.98 8.26 11.84
CA VAL A 70 -20.53 8.21 11.99
C VAL A 70 -19.90 9.18 10.99
N ASP A 71 -19.28 10.24 11.51
CA ASP A 71 -18.63 11.27 10.69
C ASP A 71 -17.40 10.72 9.93
N PRO A 72 -16.97 11.39 8.84
CA PRO A 72 -15.75 11.03 8.11
C PRO A 72 -14.54 10.87 9.01
N PHE A 73 -13.78 9.78 8.84
CA PHE A 73 -12.57 9.46 9.61
C PHE A 73 -12.79 9.44 11.13
N ARG A 74 -13.96 8.95 11.57
CA ARG A 74 -14.31 8.72 12.98
C ARG A 74 -14.74 7.28 13.23
N ALA A 75 -14.62 6.86 14.47
CA ALA A 75 -15.17 5.61 14.98
C ALA A 75 -16.28 5.90 15.99
N LYS A 76 -17.33 5.09 15.99
CA LYS A 76 -18.44 5.18 16.95
C LYS A 76 -18.90 3.79 17.35
N GLU A 77 -18.90 3.54 18.66
CA GLU A 77 -19.52 2.35 19.24
C GLU A 77 -21.04 2.46 19.11
N THR A 78 -21.69 1.35 18.79
CA THR A 78 -23.13 1.26 18.59
C THR A 78 -23.78 0.39 19.67
N ASP A 79 -25.10 0.40 19.80
CA ASP A 79 -25.81 -0.55 20.66
C ASP A 79 -26.07 -1.91 19.96
N VAL A 80 -25.60 -2.05 18.71
CA VAL A 80 -25.73 -3.29 17.94
C VAL A 80 -24.70 -4.30 18.43
N ARG A 81 -25.15 -5.44 18.94
CA ARG A 81 -24.26 -6.54 19.34
C ARG A 81 -23.59 -7.18 18.13
N THR A 82 -22.35 -7.62 18.26
CA THR A 82 -21.68 -8.42 17.22
C THR A 82 -22.38 -9.75 16.96
N ALA A 83 -22.10 -10.36 15.81
CA ALA A 83 -22.55 -11.72 15.51
C ALA A 83 -21.97 -12.72 16.54
N ASP A 84 -22.70 -13.81 16.79
CA ASP A 84 -22.22 -14.91 17.63
C ASP A 84 -20.84 -15.43 17.15
N PRO A 85 -19.80 -15.44 18.01
CA PRO A 85 -18.50 -16.00 17.68
C PRO A 85 -18.54 -17.46 17.22
N GLY A 86 -19.60 -18.21 17.59
CA GLY A 86 -19.83 -19.57 17.13
C GLY A 86 -20.11 -19.71 15.62
N GLY A 87 -20.21 -18.60 14.87
CA GLY A 87 -20.43 -18.61 13.43
C GLY A 87 -21.82 -19.11 13.03
N ARG A 88 -22.80 -18.96 13.93
CA ARG A 88 -24.20 -19.37 13.75
C ARG A 88 -25.11 -18.23 13.34
N GLU A 89 -24.57 -17.02 13.29
CA GLU A 89 -25.32 -15.81 13.01
C GLU A 89 -24.61 -14.97 11.95
N VAL A 90 -25.39 -14.37 11.06
CA VAL A 90 -24.97 -13.28 10.17
C VAL A 90 -25.84 -12.08 10.48
N ILE A 91 -25.23 -10.92 10.63
CA ILE A 91 -25.97 -9.66 10.71
C ILE A 91 -25.74 -8.85 9.45
N ARG A 92 -26.85 -8.42 8.87
CA ARG A 92 -26.92 -7.58 7.70
C ARG A 92 -27.11 -6.14 8.12
N LEU A 93 -26.21 -5.28 7.68
CA LEU A 93 -26.16 -3.88 8.05
C LEU A 93 -26.58 -3.02 6.85
N PHE A 94 -27.49 -2.08 7.09
CA PHE A 94 -27.97 -1.15 6.08
C PHE A 94 -27.45 0.25 6.36
N PHE A 95 -26.68 0.78 5.42
CA PHE A 95 -26.06 2.09 5.52
C PHE A 95 -26.64 3.06 4.51
N ARG A 96 -26.69 4.33 4.90
CA ARG A 96 -26.83 5.47 4.00
C ARG A 96 -25.53 6.26 3.98
N SER A 97 -25.08 6.66 2.79
CA SER A 97 -24.01 7.63 2.60
C SER A 97 -24.33 8.58 1.46
N GLU A 98 -23.44 9.53 1.19
CA GLU A 98 -23.55 10.36 -0.01
C GLU A 98 -23.48 9.45 -1.25
N GLY A 99 -24.53 9.52 -2.06
CA GLY A 99 -24.63 8.73 -3.28
C GLY A 99 -25.43 7.43 -3.16
N GLY A 100 -25.95 7.02 -2.00
CA GLY A 100 -26.96 5.95 -1.96
C GLY A 100 -27.10 5.15 -0.68
N LYS A 101 -27.79 4.02 -0.81
CA LYS A 101 -28.01 3.02 0.24
C LYS A 101 -27.23 1.75 -0.04
N TYR A 102 -26.65 1.21 1.03
CA TYR A 102 -25.71 0.10 0.97
C TYR A 102 -26.11 -0.99 1.96
N GLU A 103 -25.82 -2.24 1.60
CA GLU A 103 -26.07 -3.44 2.38
C GLU A 103 -24.78 -4.26 2.47
N VAL A 104 -24.46 -4.76 3.66
CA VAL A 104 -23.32 -5.65 3.87
C VAL A 104 -23.60 -6.67 4.97
N ASP A 105 -23.13 -7.89 4.77
CA ASP A 105 -23.19 -8.96 5.76
C ASP A 105 -21.92 -9.02 6.62
N VAL A 106 -22.12 -9.25 7.92
CA VAL A 106 -21.07 -9.34 8.93
C VAL A 106 -21.30 -10.60 9.80
N PRO A 107 -20.34 -11.54 9.87
CA PRO A 107 -19.13 -11.60 9.05
C PRO A 107 -19.47 -11.75 7.55
N SER A 108 -18.55 -11.35 6.68
CA SER A 108 -18.73 -11.52 5.24
C SER A 108 -18.66 -13.02 4.86
N PRO A 109 -19.20 -13.42 3.68
CA PRO A 109 -19.22 -14.82 3.30
C PRO A 109 -17.85 -15.52 3.31
N ASN A 110 -16.80 -14.82 2.89
CA ASN A 110 -15.44 -15.38 2.83
C ASN A 110 -14.58 -15.02 4.05
N ASN A 111 -15.13 -14.35 5.08
CA ASN A 111 -14.36 -13.73 6.16
C ASN A 111 -13.27 -12.75 5.68
N LYS A 112 -13.47 -12.16 4.51
CA LYS A 112 -12.62 -11.15 3.88
C LYS A 112 -13.35 -9.81 3.77
N SER A 113 -12.70 -8.79 3.23
CA SER A 113 -13.39 -7.56 2.85
C SER A 113 -14.52 -7.86 1.86
N SER A 114 -15.60 -7.09 1.97
CA SER A 114 -16.76 -7.20 1.09
C SER A 114 -17.08 -5.84 0.51
N THR A 115 -17.17 -5.76 -0.82
CA THR A 115 -17.83 -4.64 -1.46
C THR A 115 -19.29 -4.62 -1.01
N MET A 116 -19.75 -3.46 -0.54
CA MET A 116 -21.11 -3.28 -0.06
C MET A 116 -22.07 -3.23 -1.25
N LYS A 117 -23.15 -4.02 -1.19
CA LYS A 117 -24.17 -4.05 -2.24
C LYS A 117 -24.99 -2.77 -2.20
N ARG A 118 -25.16 -2.11 -3.35
CA ARG A 118 -26.09 -0.98 -3.47
C ARG A 118 -27.51 -1.48 -3.64
N ILE A 119 -28.46 -0.81 -2.99
CA ILE A 119 -29.86 -1.29 -2.94
C ILE A 119 -30.89 -0.31 -3.49
N ASP A 120 -30.50 0.93 -3.78
CA ASP A 120 -31.39 1.98 -4.31
C ASP A 120 -31.12 2.34 -5.77
N GLY A 121 -30.30 1.55 -6.48
CA GLY A 121 -30.02 1.74 -7.91
C GLY A 121 -29.20 3.00 -8.23
N SER A 122 -28.61 3.64 -7.23
CA SER A 122 -27.85 4.87 -7.39
C SER A 122 -26.44 4.65 -7.95
N ASN A 123 -25.93 5.65 -8.67
CA ASN A 123 -24.55 5.71 -9.15
C ASN A 123 -23.58 6.29 -8.10
N GLY A 124 -23.82 6.06 -6.80
CA GLY A 124 -22.95 6.52 -5.71
C GLY A 124 -21.51 5.99 -5.74
N GLN A 125 -20.74 6.24 -4.69
CA GLN A 125 -19.40 5.65 -4.56
C GLN A 125 -19.50 4.16 -4.21
N GLU A 126 -18.55 3.35 -4.65
CA GLU A 126 -18.45 1.96 -4.17
C GLU A 126 -17.80 1.97 -2.78
N LEU A 127 -18.32 1.18 -1.85
CA LEU A 127 -17.80 1.10 -0.47
C LEU A 127 -17.34 -0.33 -0.19
N THR A 128 -16.24 -0.48 0.53
CA THR A 128 -15.72 -1.77 1.00
C THR A 128 -15.77 -1.82 2.52
N ALA A 129 -16.32 -2.90 3.06
CA ALA A 129 -16.37 -3.16 4.48
C ALA A 129 -15.36 -4.24 4.88
N VAL A 130 -14.63 -3.99 5.97
CA VAL A 130 -13.68 -4.92 6.58
C VAL A 130 -14.13 -5.16 8.02
N TYR A 131 -14.60 -6.37 8.30
CA TYR A 131 -14.97 -6.77 9.64
C TYR A 131 -13.77 -7.36 10.38
N VAL A 132 -13.51 -6.86 11.58
CA VAL A 132 -12.42 -7.30 12.46
C VAL A 132 -13.02 -7.88 13.74
N PRO A 133 -13.20 -9.22 13.82
CA PRO A 133 -13.89 -9.86 14.94
C PRO A 133 -13.20 -9.63 16.30
N THR A 134 -11.86 -9.67 16.32
CA THR A 134 -11.05 -9.49 17.54
C THR A 134 -11.30 -8.16 18.24
N GLY A 135 -11.60 -7.11 17.47
CA GLY A 135 -11.91 -5.79 17.98
C GLY A 135 -13.41 -5.46 18.07
N SER A 136 -14.30 -6.30 17.54
CA SER A 136 -15.71 -5.93 17.30
C SER A 136 -15.85 -4.68 16.41
N PHE A 137 -14.98 -4.54 15.40
CA PHE A 137 -14.95 -3.39 14.50
C PHE A 137 -15.47 -3.72 13.10
N LEU A 138 -16.24 -2.80 12.51
CA LEU A 138 -16.48 -2.74 11.07
C LEU A 138 -15.85 -1.45 10.52
N ALA A 139 -14.77 -1.58 9.77
CA ALA A 139 -14.18 -0.46 9.05
C ALA A 139 -14.79 -0.36 7.66
N VAL A 140 -15.25 0.83 7.27
CA VAL A 140 -15.83 1.10 5.95
C VAL A 140 -14.93 2.07 5.20
N PHE A 141 -14.43 1.64 4.04
CA PHE A 141 -13.56 2.40 3.16
C PHE A 141 -14.30 2.79 1.90
N SER A 142 -13.92 3.92 1.31
CA SER A 142 -14.23 4.21 -0.09
C SER A 142 -13.51 3.16 -0.94
N SER A 143 -14.25 2.37 -1.71
CA SER A 143 -13.66 1.43 -2.65
C SER A 143 -12.97 2.23 -3.74
N ALA A 144 -11.68 2.01 -3.90
CA ALA A 144 -10.94 2.54 -5.03
C ALA A 144 -10.97 1.50 -6.14
N HIS A 145 -11.17 1.94 -7.39
CA HIS A 145 -10.83 1.15 -8.56
C HIS A 145 -9.34 0.81 -8.48
N LEU A 146 -8.98 -0.37 -7.96
CA LEU A 146 -7.61 -0.69 -7.56
C LEU A 146 -6.62 -0.60 -8.74
N GLU A 147 -7.09 -0.84 -9.96
CA GLU A 147 -6.31 -0.70 -11.18
C GLU A 147 -6.01 0.77 -11.54
N ALA A 148 -6.78 1.73 -11.01
CA ALA A 148 -6.71 3.15 -11.36
C ALA A 148 -6.90 4.09 -10.14
N TRP A 149 -6.50 3.68 -8.93
CA TRP A 149 -6.84 4.37 -7.70
C TRP A 149 -6.21 5.76 -7.57
N MET A 150 -5.08 6.02 -8.23
CA MET A 150 -4.44 7.34 -8.20
C MET A 150 -5.22 8.37 -9.02
N ARG A 151 -6.18 7.98 -9.87
CA ARG A 151 -7.04 8.89 -10.65
C ARG A 151 -7.83 9.86 -9.78
N GLU A 152 -8.24 9.42 -8.60
CA GLU A 152 -9.06 10.20 -7.67
C GLU A 152 -8.24 11.23 -6.85
N LEU A 153 -6.92 11.28 -7.04
CA LEU A 153 -6.01 12.15 -6.30
C LEU A 153 -5.58 13.34 -7.15
N HIS A 154 -5.40 14.49 -6.50
CA HIS A 154 -4.89 15.70 -7.14
C HIS A 154 -3.41 15.59 -7.52
N ASP A 155 -3.03 16.26 -8.60
CA ASP A 155 -1.68 16.24 -9.18
C ASP A 155 -0.63 16.88 -8.27
N GLU A 156 -1.05 17.81 -7.42
CA GLU A 156 -0.19 18.58 -6.52
C GLU A 156 0.33 17.75 -5.34
N TRP A 157 -0.28 16.60 -5.05
CA TRP A 157 0.14 15.76 -3.93
C TRP A 157 1.55 15.19 -4.17
N PRO A 158 2.49 15.37 -3.24
CA PRO A 158 3.80 14.72 -3.29
C PRO A 158 3.65 13.22 -3.05
N LEU A 159 4.42 12.37 -3.76
CA LEU A 159 4.34 10.92 -3.53
C LEU A 159 4.65 10.52 -2.07
N GLN A 160 5.37 11.37 -1.33
CA GLN A 160 5.72 11.18 0.08
C GLN A 160 4.51 11.12 1.02
N ILE A 161 3.36 11.70 0.65
CA ILE A 161 2.17 11.71 1.51
C ILE A 161 1.17 10.60 1.18
N LEU A 162 1.39 9.89 0.07
CA LEU A 162 0.48 8.86 -0.40
C LEU A 162 0.65 7.57 0.41
N SER A 163 -0.45 6.83 0.54
CA SER A 163 -0.46 5.46 1.04
C SER A 163 -0.33 4.51 -0.14
N ILE A 164 0.85 3.94 -0.33
CA ILE A 164 1.20 3.18 -1.54
C ILE A 164 1.44 1.70 -1.16
N PRO A 165 0.63 0.77 -1.68
CA PRO A 165 0.93 -0.66 -1.55
C PRO A 165 2.14 -1.03 -2.41
N GLY A 166 3.04 -1.83 -1.84
CA GLY A 166 4.23 -2.33 -2.50
C GLY A 166 4.41 -3.83 -2.32
N THR A 167 5.20 -4.46 -3.18
CA THR A 167 5.54 -5.89 -3.05
C THR A 167 7.04 -6.08 -2.98
N HIS A 168 7.47 -6.93 -2.04
CA HIS A 168 8.88 -7.27 -1.85
C HIS A 168 9.31 -8.31 -2.88
N ASN A 169 10.48 -8.09 -3.47
CA ASN A 169 11.00 -8.88 -4.58
C ASN A 169 9.89 -9.29 -5.56
N SER A 170 9.19 -8.29 -6.12
CA SER A 170 7.89 -8.40 -6.79
C SER A 170 7.73 -9.55 -7.80
N PRO A 171 8.74 -9.93 -8.62
CA PRO A 171 8.57 -11.01 -9.60
C PRO A 171 8.71 -12.44 -9.03
N THR A 172 8.87 -12.61 -7.71
CA THR A 172 9.06 -13.93 -7.06
C THR A 172 7.76 -14.72 -6.88
N CYS A 173 7.01 -14.90 -7.96
CA CYS A 173 5.75 -15.67 -7.98
C CYS A 173 5.85 -17.04 -8.67
N TYR A 174 6.96 -17.32 -9.34
CA TYR A 174 7.15 -18.56 -10.11
C TYR A 174 7.44 -19.76 -9.21
N LYS A 175 7.45 -20.95 -9.81
CA LYS A 175 7.93 -22.17 -9.16
C LYS A 175 9.42 -22.01 -8.83
N ALA A 176 9.72 -21.85 -7.54
CA ALA A 176 11.06 -21.66 -6.99
C ALA A 176 11.22 -22.47 -5.70
N LEU A 177 12.39 -22.40 -5.07
CA LEU A 177 12.56 -22.89 -3.70
C LEU A 177 11.57 -22.14 -2.78
N PRO A 178 10.94 -22.80 -1.78
CA PRO A 178 9.93 -22.14 -0.94
C PRO A 178 10.39 -20.86 -0.27
N SER A 179 11.66 -20.79 0.16
CA SER A 179 12.27 -19.61 0.78
C SER A 179 12.57 -18.46 -0.20
N VAL A 180 12.44 -18.69 -1.51
CA VAL A 180 12.66 -17.71 -2.59
C VAL A 180 11.35 -17.07 -3.06
N ARG A 181 10.21 -17.75 -2.87
CA ARG A 181 8.91 -17.27 -3.33
C ARG A 181 8.30 -16.29 -2.33
N CYS A 182 8.29 -15.01 -2.66
CA CYS A 182 7.72 -13.96 -1.83
C CYS A 182 6.30 -13.56 -2.24
N GLN A 183 5.90 -13.86 -3.49
CA GLN A 183 4.62 -13.42 -4.04
C GLN A 183 3.72 -14.59 -4.49
N ALA A 184 2.42 -14.41 -4.30
CA ALA A 184 1.42 -15.40 -4.72
C ALA A 184 1.09 -15.28 -6.22
N VAL A 185 1.10 -14.05 -6.74
CA VAL A 185 0.68 -13.69 -8.10
C VAL A 185 1.74 -12.85 -8.84
N GLY A 186 1.66 -12.78 -10.17
CA GLY A 186 2.60 -12.02 -11.00
C GLY A 186 2.41 -10.51 -10.95
N VAL A 187 3.41 -9.77 -11.43
CA VAL A 187 3.40 -8.29 -11.47
C VAL A 187 2.14 -7.71 -12.16
N PRO A 188 1.62 -8.26 -13.28
CA PRO A 188 0.37 -7.76 -13.86
C PRO A 188 -0.81 -7.75 -12.88
N ASP A 189 -0.99 -8.82 -12.09
CA ASP A 189 -2.08 -8.93 -11.13
C ASP A 189 -1.85 -8.07 -9.89
N GLN A 190 -0.59 -7.93 -9.46
CA GLN A 190 -0.22 -6.98 -8.40
C GLN A 190 -0.62 -5.54 -8.80
N LEU A 191 -0.30 -5.12 -10.02
CA LEU A 191 -0.64 -3.79 -10.54
C LEU A 191 -2.15 -3.60 -10.69
N ARG A 192 -2.88 -4.56 -11.27
CA ARG A 192 -4.35 -4.50 -11.38
C ARG A 192 -5.03 -4.38 -10.02
N ASN A 193 -4.42 -4.91 -8.96
CA ASN A 193 -4.98 -4.88 -7.61
C ASN A 193 -4.34 -3.83 -6.70
N GLY A 194 -3.75 -2.76 -7.25
CA GLY A 194 -3.42 -1.54 -6.50
C GLY A 194 -1.97 -1.38 -6.09
N VAL A 195 -1.11 -2.38 -6.30
CA VAL A 195 0.33 -2.25 -6.05
C VAL A 195 0.93 -1.19 -6.97
N ARG A 196 1.69 -0.24 -6.41
CA ARG A 196 2.40 0.82 -7.14
C ARG A 196 3.85 1.01 -6.72
N PHE A 197 4.35 0.18 -5.80
CA PHE A 197 5.77 0.08 -5.49
C PHE A 197 6.27 -1.33 -5.76
N LEU A 198 7.30 -1.47 -6.59
CA LEU A 198 7.91 -2.75 -6.94
C LEU A 198 9.36 -2.78 -6.43
N ASP A 199 9.69 -3.74 -5.56
CA ASP A 199 11.07 -4.03 -5.20
C ASP A 199 11.64 -5.05 -6.19
N ILE A 200 12.59 -4.62 -7.01
CA ILE A 200 13.16 -5.39 -8.11
C ILE A 200 14.64 -5.66 -7.83
N ARG A 201 14.99 -6.94 -7.84
CA ARG A 201 16.35 -7.40 -7.57
C ARG A 201 16.93 -8.07 -8.81
N VAL A 202 18.07 -7.56 -9.26
CA VAL A 202 18.69 -7.98 -10.51
C VAL A 202 20.12 -8.47 -10.32
N SER A 203 20.44 -9.57 -10.99
CA SER A 203 21.80 -10.02 -11.22
C SER A 203 22.32 -9.41 -12.53
N ALA A 204 23.57 -8.96 -12.50
CA ALA A 204 24.22 -8.30 -13.64
C ALA A 204 25.55 -8.98 -13.95
N GLU A 205 25.87 -9.08 -15.24
CA GLU A 205 27.16 -9.55 -15.71
C GLU A 205 27.94 -8.41 -16.40
N PRO A 206 29.29 -8.44 -16.40
CA PRO A 206 30.10 -7.38 -17.01
C PRO A 206 29.79 -7.17 -18.50
N ASN A 207 29.63 -8.26 -19.24
CA ASN A 207 29.53 -8.26 -20.71
C ASN A 207 28.15 -8.69 -21.24
N ASP A 208 27.17 -8.86 -20.36
CA ASP A 208 25.78 -9.11 -20.74
C ASP A 208 24.89 -8.00 -20.16
N ALA A 209 24.15 -7.34 -21.05
CA ALA A 209 23.22 -6.28 -20.70
C ALA A 209 21.89 -6.80 -20.14
N ASN A 210 21.63 -8.11 -20.26
CA ASN A 210 20.43 -8.73 -19.72
C ASN A 210 20.51 -8.79 -18.19
N LEU A 211 19.52 -8.22 -17.52
CA LEU A 211 19.43 -8.16 -16.08
C LEU A 211 18.45 -9.26 -15.62
N ALA A 212 19.01 -10.35 -15.09
CA ALA A 212 18.22 -11.49 -14.62
C ALA A 212 17.58 -11.17 -13.25
N LEU A 213 16.32 -11.55 -13.09
CA LEU A 213 15.56 -11.38 -11.85
C LEU A 213 15.96 -12.49 -10.86
N VAL A 214 16.33 -12.09 -9.64
CA VAL A 214 16.90 -13.00 -8.63
C VAL A 214 16.35 -12.74 -7.24
N HIS A 215 16.55 -13.71 -6.35
CA HIS A 215 16.38 -13.57 -4.90
C HIS A 215 17.62 -14.11 -4.21
N SER A 216 18.39 -13.25 -3.55
CA SER A 216 19.72 -13.59 -3.05
C SER A 216 20.55 -14.23 -4.18
N ALA A 217 21.19 -15.36 -3.94
CA ALA A 217 21.97 -16.10 -4.92
C ALA A 217 21.12 -16.93 -5.92
N PHE A 218 19.80 -16.95 -5.80
CA PHE A 218 18.92 -17.86 -6.55
C PHE A 218 18.14 -17.14 -7.65
N PRO A 219 17.87 -17.79 -8.80
CA PRO A 219 16.91 -17.29 -9.77
C PRO A 219 15.49 -17.33 -9.19
N VAL A 220 14.63 -16.40 -9.61
CA VAL A 220 13.22 -16.37 -9.16
C VAL A 220 12.35 -17.49 -9.73
N SER A 221 12.90 -18.33 -10.63
CA SER A 221 12.20 -19.42 -11.32
C SER A 221 13.16 -20.59 -11.56
N LEU A 222 12.71 -21.81 -11.24
CA LEU A 222 13.41 -23.06 -11.54
C LEU A 222 13.18 -23.56 -12.97
N THR A 223 12.30 -22.90 -13.74
CA THR A 223 11.93 -23.29 -15.11
C THR A 223 12.64 -22.46 -16.19
N GLY A 224 13.66 -21.69 -15.80
CA GLY A 224 14.39 -20.77 -16.65
C GLY A 224 14.46 -19.36 -16.07
N ASN A 225 15.49 -18.63 -16.47
CA ASN A 225 15.72 -17.26 -16.04
C ASN A 225 14.57 -16.36 -16.49
N LYS A 226 14.24 -15.38 -15.64
CA LYS A 226 13.31 -14.30 -15.94
C LYS A 226 14.12 -13.01 -15.98
N TYR A 227 13.78 -12.11 -16.88
CA TYR A 227 14.58 -10.91 -17.14
C TYR A 227 13.78 -9.64 -16.90
N LEU A 228 14.49 -8.58 -16.52
CA LEU A 228 13.91 -7.26 -16.26
C LEU A 228 13.12 -6.71 -17.46
N GLY A 229 13.60 -6.98 -18.69
CA GLY A 229 12.99 -6.47 -19.92
C GLY A 229 11.55 -6.94 -20.11
N GLU A 230 11.32 -8.25 -20.00
CA GLU A 230 9.99 -8.86 -20.13
C GLU A 230 9.02 -8.31 -19.07
N MET A 231 9.45 -8.23 -17.82
CA MET A 231 8.64 -7.67 -16.73
C MET A 231 8.37 -6.17 -16.93
N LEU A 232 9.30 -5.41 -17.50
CA LEU A 232 9.07 -4.00 -17.80
C LEU A 232 8.00 -3.80 -18.85
N ASP A 233 7.88 -4.70 -19.83
CA ASP A 233 6.81 -4.64 -20.83
C ASP A 233 5.44 -4.73 -20.15
N ASP A 234 5.25 -5.63 -19.17
CA ASP A 234 4.02 -5.68 -18.36
C ASP A 234 3.71 -4.34 -17.65
N VAL A 235 4.72 -3.70 -17.09
CA VAL A 235 4.57 -2.41 -16.38
C VAL A 235 4.20 -1.28 -17.36
N TYR A 236 4.83 -1.22 -18.54
CA TYR A 236 4.49 -0.24 -19.57
C TYR A 236 3.07 -0.44 -20.07
N ASP A 237 2.67 -1.69 -20.27
CA ASP A 237 1.33 -2.08 -20.68
C ASP A 237 0.26 -1.66 -19.67
N PHE A 238 0.56 -1.83 -18.38
CA PHE A 238 -0.30 -1.36 -17.31
C PHE A 238 -0.44 0.17 -17.31
N LEU A 239 0.67 0.90 -17.37
CA LEU A 239 0.68 2.37 -17.36
C LEU A 239 0.06 2.98 -18.63
N ALA A 240 0.11 2.27 -19.75
CA ALA A 240 -0.57 2.68 -20.98
C ALA A 240 -2.10 2.56 -20.86
N ARG A 241 -2.60 1.49 -20.21
CA ARG A 241 -4.04 1.30 -19.95
C ARG A 241 -4.56 2.17 -18.81
N ASN A 242 -3.70 2.55 -17.87
CA ASN A 242 -4.04 3.34 -16.70
C ASN A 242 -3.14 4.58 -16.60
N PRO A 243 -3.31 5.58 -17.48
CA PRO A 243 -2.40 6.73 -17.57
C PRO A 243 -2.46 7.65 -16.34
N SER A 244 -3.46 7.51 -15.47
CA SER A 244 -3.52 8.20 -14.17
C SER A 244 -2.47 7.70 -13.18
N GLU A 245 -1.96 6.48 -13.37
CA GLU A 245 -1.14 5.80 -12.37
C GLU A 245 0.35 6.09 -12.57
N THR A 246 1.14 5.87 -11.51
CA THR A 246 2.61 5.84 -11.58
C THR A 246 3.12 4.65 -10.79
N VAL A 247 4.28 4.10 -11.17
CA VAL A 247 4.92 2.99 -10.45
C VAL A 247 6.27 3.44 -9.91
N ILE A 248 6.50 3.32 -8.62
CA ILE A 248 7.83 3.47 -8.03
C ILE A 248 8.54 2.11 -8.15
N MET A 249 9.67 2.08 -8.84
CA MET A 249 10.49 0.89 -9.00
C MET A 249 11.78 1.05 -8.21
N SER A 250 11.88 0.31 -7.10
CA SER A 250 13.12 0.12 -6.35
C SER A 250 13.96 -0.92 -7.09
N VAL A 251 15.20 -0.56 -7.48
CA VAL A 251 16.12 -1.50 -8.13
C VAL A 251 17.35 -1.70 -7.26
N LYS A 252 17.70 -2.96 -6.99
CA LYS A 252 18.87 -3.37 -6.23
C LYS A 252 19.69 -4.41 -6.99
N ARG A 253 21.02 -4.32 -6.93
CA ARG A 253 21.89 -5.43 -7.38
C ARG A 253 21.88 -6.56 -6.37
N GLU A 254 21.72 -7.77 -6.85
CA GLU A 254 21.79 -9.01 -6.07
C GLU A 254 22.25 -10.16 -6.98
N GLY A 255 22.19 -11.41 -6.53
CA GLY A 255 22.62 -12.54 -7.33
C GLY A 255 24.12 -12.78 -7.32
N THR A 256 24.52 -13.80 -8.07
CA THR A 256 25.90 -14.28 -8.19
C THR A 256 26.65 -13.69 -9.39
N GLY A 257 26.00 -12.81 -10.17
CA GLY A 257 26.59 -12.18 -11.33
C GLY A 257 27.78 -11.29 -10.96
N LYS A 258 28.77 -11.23 -11.85
CA LYS A 258 30.06 -10.58 -11.58
C LYS A 258 30.07 -9.08 -11.90
N GLY A 259 28.95 -8.52 -12.37
CA GLY A 259 28.80 -7.11 -12.67
C GLY A 259 28.80 -6.25 -11.41
N THR A 260 29.51 -5.14 -11.44
CA THR A 260 29.47 -4.09 -10.41
C THR A 260 28.18 -3.28 -10.47
N ASP A 261 27.89 -2.50 -9.42
CA ASP A 261 26.79 -1.54 -9.43
C ASP A 261 26.91 -0.56 -10.60
N GLN A 262 28.12 -0.08 -10.89
CA GLN A 262 28.39 0.87 -11.97
C GLN A 262 28.06 0.27 -13.35
N GLN A 263 28.46 -0.99 -13.58
CA GLN A 263 28.13 -1.70 -14.82
C GLN A 263 26.63 -1.94 -14.94
N MET A 264 25.98 -2.42 -13.86
CA MET A 264 24.53 -2.61 -13.84
C MET A 264 23.79 -1.28 -14.07
N ALA A 265 24.27 -0.17 -13.52
CA ALA A 265 23.71 1.16 -13.75
C ALA A 265 23.81 1.59 -15.22
N LYS A 266 24.94 1.32 -15.89
CA LYS A 266 25.08 1.55 -17.35
C LYS A 266 24.13 0.68 -18.14
N HIS A 267 24.04 -0.61 -17.81
CA HIS A 267 23.15 -1.54 -18.50
C HIS A 267 21.70 -1.13 -18.35
N LEU A 268 21.26 -0.82 -17.13
CA LEU A 268 19.92 -0.34 -16.81
C LEU A 268 19.58 0.92 -17.61
N LYS A 269 20.46 1.92 -17.57
CA LYS A 269 20.25 3.17 -18.30
C LYS A 269 20.16 2.95 -19.81
N LYS A 270 21.21 2.37 -20.42
CA LYS A 270 21.34 2.28 -21.88
C LYS A 270 20.33 1.31 -22.51
N ASN A 271 20.11 0.16 -21.87
CA ASN A 271 19.38 -0.94 -22.50
C ASN A 271 17.91 -1.02 -22.11
N TYR A 272 17.47 -0.29 -21.08
CA TYR A 272 16.10 -0.31 -20.59
C TYR A 272 15.50 1.11 -20.55
N ILE A 273 16.13 2.04 -19.82
CA ILE A 273 15.56 3.37 -19.58
C ILE A 273 15.62 4.25 -20.83
N ASP A 274 16.78 4.36 -21.48
CA ASP A 274 16.96 5.24 -22.65
C ASP A 274 16.09 4.82 -23.84
N LYS A 275 15.69 3.53 -23.92
CA LYS A 275 14.80 3.01 -24.97
C LYS A 275 13.36 3.52 -24.86
N LYS A 276 12.92 3.92 -23.66
CA LYS A 276 11.57 4.45 -23.38
C LYS A 276 11.66 5.61 -22.38
N LYS A 277 12.56 6.57 -22.62
CA LYS A 277 12.94 7.62 -21.66
C LYS A 277 11.74 8.41 -21.13
N GLU A 278 10.72 8.62 -21.96
CA GLU A 278 9.45 9.28 -21.62
C GLU A 278 8.62 8.53 -20.57
N ARG A 279 8.84 7.22 -20.42
CA ARG A 279 8.21 6.37 -19.41
C ARG A 279 8.95 6.35 -18.08
N TRP A 280 10.06 7.08 -17.94
CA TRP A 280 10.85 7.07 -16.71
C TRP A 280 11.02 8.46 -16.12
N TRP A 281 10.84 8.53 -14.80
CA TRP A 281 11.29 9.62 -13.97
C TRP A 281 12.62 9.26 -13.32
N THR A 282 13.68 9.99 -13.70
CA THR A 282 15.04 9.74 -13.22
C THR A 282 15.70 10.97 -12.63
N GLU A 283 14.94 12.06 -12.44
CA GLU A 283 15.43 13.20 -11.66
C GLU A 283 15.66 12.76 -10.21
N PRO A 284 16.78 13.11 -9.56
CA PRO A 284 17.14 12.65 -8.22
C PRO A 284 16.38 13.42 -7.12
N ARG A 285 15.05 13.38 -7.20
CA ARG A 285 14.11 13.90 -6.20
C ARG A 285 12.82 13.11 -6.24
N VAL A 286 12.09 13.13 -5.13
CA VAL A 286 10.74 12.56 -5.08
C VAL A 286 9.76 13.55 -5.73
N PRO A 287 8.98 13.13 -6.75
CA PRO A 287 8.10 14.02 -7.51
C PRO A 287 6.71 14.19 -6.88
N ARG A 288 5.94 15.15 -7.40
CA ARG A 288 4.48 15.20 -7.24
C ARG A 288 3.81 14.21 -8.20
N LEU A 289 2.60 13.79 -7.86
CA LEU A 289 1.86 12.78 -8.63
C LEU A 289 1.70 13.18 -10.10
N GLY A 290 1.28 14.43 -10.38
CA GLY A 290 1.07 14.91 -11.75
C GLY A 290 2.31 14.88 -12.64
N GLU A 291 3.50 14.99 -12.06
CA GLU A 291 4.78 14.99 -12.82
C GLU A 291 5.12 13.60 -13.39
N VAL A 292 4.51 12.54 -12.84
CA VAL A 292 4.93 11.15 -13.09
C VAL A 292 3.79 10.19 -13.44
N ARG A 293 2.56 10.70 -13.61
CA ARG A 293 1.48 9.91 -14.21
C ARG A 293 1.91 9.30 -15.55
N GLY A 294 1.61 8.02 -15.74
CA GLY A 294 2.03 7.23 -16.90
C GLY A 294 3.51 6.85 -16.94
N ARG A 295 4.28 7.10 -15.87
CA ARG A 295 5.73 6.85 -15.78
C ARG A 295 6.12 5.97 -14.59
N ILE A 296 7.31 5.37 -14.72
CA ILE A 296 8.02 4.64 -13.67
C ILE A 296 8.98 5.62 -12.96
N VAL A 297 8.91 5.72 -11.65
CA VAL A 297 9.84 6.48 -10.80
C VAL A 297 10.96 5.57 -10.33
N LEU A 298 12.20 5.85 -10.76
CA LEU A 298 13.36 5.05 -10.34
C LEU A 298 13.79 5.42 -8.91
N MET A 299 13.73 4.44 -8.01
CA MET A 299 14.43 4.45 -6.72
C MET A 299 15.63 3.52 -6.80
N ARG A 300 16.85 4.04 -6.64
CA ARG A 300 18.07 3.26 -6.82
C ARG A 300 18.67 2.80 -5.49
N ARG A 301 18.85 1.49 -5.33
CA ARG A 301 19.61 0.86 -4.23
C ARG A 301 20.95 0.31 -4.73
N PHE A 302 21.60 1.09 -5.60
CA PHE A 302 22.89 0.78 -6.20
C PHE A 302 23.71 2.05 -6.44
N GLY A 303 25.04 1.89 -6.49
CA GLY A 303 26.00 2.93 -6.79
C GLY A 303 26.01 3.34 -8.27
N LEU A 304 26.14 4.64 -8.52
CA LEU A 304 26.20 5.17 -9.89
C LEU A 304 27.61 5.08 -10.48
N ASP A 305 27.66 4.86 -11.78
CA ASP A 305 28.83 5.16 -12.60
C ASP A 305 29.05 6.68 -12.72
N ASP A 306 30.29 7.10 -13.00
CA ASP A 306 30.69 8.51 -13.07
C ASP A 306 29.92 9.33 -14.13
N GLU A 307 29.49 8.72 -15.24
CA GLU A 307 28.65 9.40 -16.22
C GLU A 307 27.25 9.71 -15.66
N LEU A 308 26.70 8.77 -14.88
CA LEU A 308 25.38 8.93 -14.27
C LEU A 308 25.42 9.91 -13.08
N LYS A 309 26.56 10.02 -12.38
CA LYS A 309 26.76 11.06 -11.34
C LYS A 309 26.65 12.47 -11.92
N LYS A 310 27.09 12.67 -13.16
CA LYS A 310 27.06 13.97 -13.87
C LYS A 310 25.66 14.33 -14.40
N CYS A 311 24.73 13.37 -14.46
CA CYS A 311 23.36 13.64 -14.90
C CYS A 311 22.64 14.65 -13.99
N HIS A 312 21.61 15.30 -14.53
CA HIS A 312 20.77 16.27 -13.81
C HIS A 312 21.58 17.40 -13.14
N GLY A 313 22.61 17.90 -13.85
CA GLY A 313 23.48 18.97 -13.35
C GLY A 313 24.39 18.52 -12.20
N GLY A 314 24.89 17.29 -12.24
CA GLY A 314 25.72 16.71 -11.18
C GLY A 314 24.96 16.21 -9.96
N LYS A 315 23.63 16.18 -10.01
CA LYS A 315 22.79 15.69 -8.90
C LYS A 315 22.63 14.16 -8.91
N GLY A 316 23.07 13.48 -9.96
CA GLY A 316 22.99 12.03 -10.10
C GLY A 316 21.78 11.56 -10.92
N TYR A 317 21.28 10.36 -10.64
CA TYR A 317 20.26 9.68 -11.43
C TYR A 317 19.34 8.84 -10.52
N GLY A 318 18.03 9.01 -10.63
CA GLY A 318 17.02 8.36 -9.78
C GLY A 318 17.04 8.84 -8.32
N ILE A 319 15.99 8.51 -7.57
CA ILE A 319 15.91 8.78 -6.13
C ILE A 319 16.99 7.94 -5.42
N ASP A 320 17.88 8.59 -4.68
CA ASP A 320 19.04 7.94 -4.05
C ASP A 320 18.65 7.15 -2.80
N ALA A 321 18.67 5.83 -2.92
CA ALA A 321 18.47 4.90 -1.83
C ALA A 321 19.65 3.92 -1.64
N GLN A 322 20.87 4.29 -2.06
CA GLN A 322 22.02 3.37 -2.03
C GLN A 322 22.51 3.08 -0.61
N ALA A 323 22.49 4.07 0.27
CA ALA A 323 22.97 3.97 1.65
C ALA A 323 21.84 3.44 2.55
N TRP A 324 21.44 2.18 2.31
CA TRP A 324 20.31 1.52 2.95
C TRP A 324 20.75 0.86 4.27
N PRO A 325 20.28 1.33 5.44
CA PRO A 325 20.64 0.73 6.72
C PRO A 325 20.17 -0.71 6.81
N ASP A 326 21.05 -1.58 7.27
CA ASP A 326 20.78 -3.00 7.41
C ASP A 326 19.86 -3.27 8.62
N ASN A 327 18.91 -4.19 8.44
CA ASN A 327 18.03 -4.75 9.48
C ASN A 327 17.47 -3.72 10.50
N CYS A 328 16.89 -2.62 10.03
CA CYS A 328 16.60 -1.44 10.87
C CYS A 328 15.10 -1.22 11.18
N GLU A 329 14.79 -0.67 12.36
CA GLU A 329 13.42 -0.23 12.70
C GLU A 329 13.05 1.13 12.04
N ASP A 330 14.03 2.03 11.92
CA ASP A 330 13.82 3.43 11.53
C ASP A 330 15.10 4.05 10.96
N GLY A 331 15.53 3.51 9.82
CA GLY A 331 16.68 3.98 9.08
C GLY A 331 16.43 5.30 8.34
N LYS A 332 17.44 6.15 8.26
CA LYS A 332 17.46 7.34 7.40
C LYS A 332 18.31 7.04 6.18
N VAL A 333 17.77 7.31 5.00
CA VAL A 333 18.41 7.05 3.71
C VAL A 333 18.51 8.36 2.91
N GLY A 334 19.66 8.54 2.25
CA GLY A 334 20.02 9.79 1.56
C GLY A 334 20.68 10.81 2.48
N ALA A 335 21.49 11.72 1.91
CA ALA A 335 22.30 12.69 2.66
C ALA A 335 21.46 13.61 3.57
N ASP A 336 20.22 13.88 3.18
CA ASP A 336 19.24 14.70 3.88
C ASP A 336 18.14 13.89 4.58
N GLY A 337 18.23 12.54 4.55
CA GLY A 337 17.21 11.66 5.12
C GLY A 337 15.85 11.75 4.43
N HIS A 338 15.82 12.05 3.11
CA HIS A 338 14.57 12.15 2.34
C HIS A 338 13.80 10.84 2.21
N ILE A 339 14.39 9.70 2.61
CA ILE A 339 13.72 8.41 2.79
C ILE A 339 13.87 7.94 4.25
N ARG A 340 12.79 7.41 4.81
CA ARG A 340 12.76 6.78 6.13
C ARG A 340 12.30 5.33 5.99
N VAL A 341 13.11 4.38 6.40
CA VAL A 341 12.87 2.95 6.16
C VAL A 341 12.72 2.15 7.45
N GLN A 342 11.75 1.26 7.50
CA GLN A 342 11.73 0.12 8.40
C GLN A 342 11.96 -1.14 7.55
N ASP A 343 13.06 -1.83 7.80
CA ASP A 343 13.50 -3.02 7.06
C ASP A 343 14.11 -4.05 8.03
N PHE A 344 13.43 -4.32 9.15
CA PHE A 344 13.80 -5.40 10.06
C PHE A 344 13.37 -6.74 9.44
N TYR A 345 14.25 -7.39 8.69
CA TYR A 345 13.91 -8.59 7.93
C TYR A 345 14.37 -9.90 8.59
N GLU A 346 15.24 -9.84 9.61
CA GLU A 346 15.76 -11.03 10.28
C GLU A 346 14.82 -11.49 11.41
N VAL A 347 13.98 -12.47 11.11
CA VAL A 347 13.11 -13.13 12.10
C VAL A 347 13.66 -14.54 12.32
N THR A 348 14.54 -14.69 13.31
CA THR A 348 15.21 -15.97 13.60
C THR A 348 14.23 -17.05 14.10
N GLU A 349 13.25 -16.65 14.89
CA GLU A 349 12.23 -17.50 15.50
C GLU A 349 10.84 -16.85 15.40
N SER A 350 9.77 -17.66 15.46
CA SER A 350 8.40 -17.17 15.31
C SER A 350 7.97 -16.16 16.40
N GLN A 351 8.63 -16.15 17.56
CA GLN A 351 8.41 -15.16 18.62
C GLN A 351 8.89 -13.75 18.23
N ASN A 352 9.79 -13.63 17.24
CA ASN A 352 10.24 -12.33 16.71
C ASN A 352 9.25 -11.72 15.69
N VAL A 353 8.17 -12.43 15.34
CA VAL A 353 7.12 -11.88 14.46
C VAL A 353 6.37 -10.72 15.13
N GLU A 354 6.15 -10.78 16.46
CA GLU A 354 5.53 -9.66 17.18
C GLU A 354 6.39 -8.40 17.12
N LYS A 355 7.71 -8.54 17.27
CA LYS A 355 8.65 -7.43 17.09
C LYS A 355 8.55 -6.82 15.70
N LYS A 356 8.42 -7.65 14.66
CA LYS A 356 8.19 -7.18 13.29
C LYS A 356 6.87 -6.40 13.16
N ILE A 357 5.80 -6.91 13.75
CA ILE A 357 4.49 -6.26 13.78
C ILE A 357 4.58 -4.90 14.48
N ASP A 358 5.25 -4.82 15.64
CA ASP A 358 5.40 -3.59 16.40
C ASP A 358 6.21 -2.53 15.64
N PHE A 359 7.34 -2.92 15.03
CA PHE A 359 8.13 -2.03 14.18
C PHE A 359 7.33 -1.53 12.98
N SER A 360 6.55 -2.42 12.36
CA SER A 360 5.68 -2.07 11.23
C SER A 360 4.60 -1.08 11.65
N ARG A 361 3.93 -1.30 12.79
CA ARG A 361 2.92 -0.37 13.35
C ARG A 361 3.54 0.99 13.70
N GLY A 362 4.72 0.98 14.32
CA GLY A 362 5.44 2.21 14.65
C GLY A 362 5.81 3.01 13.40
N HIS A 363 6.17 2.35 12.29
CA HIS A 363 6.51 3.06 11.06
C HIS A 363 5.28 3.60 10.31
N LEU A 364 4.15 2.87 10.35
CA LEU A 364 2.86 3.40 9.89
C LEU A 364 2.48 4.68 10.66
N GLU A 365 2.66 4.67 11.98
CA GLU A 365 2.37 5.82 12.83
C GLU A 365 3.25 7.04 12.49
N ARG A 366 4.56 6.84 12.25
CA ARG A 366 5.46 7.91 11.80
C ARG A 366 5.03 8.53 10.47
N ALA A 367 4.56 7.70 9.53
CA ALA A 367 4.02 8.18 8.26
C ALA A 367 2.71 8.96 8.47
N ALA A 368 1.86 8.50 9.38
CA ALA A 368 0.57 9.13 9.69
C ALA A 368 0.71 10.53 10.32
N GLU A 369 1.79 10.77 11.08
CA GLU A 369 2.07 12.04 11.75
C GLU A 369 2.30 13.20 10.78
N GLN A 370 2.75 12.91 9.56
CA GLN A 370 3.23 13.93 8.63
C GLN A 370 2.12 14.88 8.20
N ARG A 371 2.42 16.18 8.11
CA ARG A 371 1.48 17.21 7.65
C ARG A 371 1.97 17.80 6.33
N PHE A 372 1.06 17.89 5.37
CA PHE A 372 1.30 18.58 4.11
C PHE A 372 -0.01 19.24 3.66
N SER A 373 0.07 20.51 3.27
CA SER A 373 -1.05 21.27 2.71
C SER A 373 -0.68 21.75 1.32
N VAL A 374 -1.60 21.60 0.36
CA VAL A 374 -1.45 22.15 -0.98
C VAL A 374 -1.82 23.64 -0.91
N ASN A 375 -0.86 24.54 -1.13
CA ASN A 375 -1.16 25.96 -1.21
C ASN A 375 -1.91 26.23 -2.53
N ASN A 376 -3.22 26.50 -2.45
CA ASN A 376 -4.03 26.96 -3.59
C ASN A 376 -3.58 28.36 -4.02
N SER A 377 -2.50 28.43 -4.79
CA SER A 377 -2.01 29.66 -5.40
C SER A 377 -2.65 29.88 -6.77
N ASN A 378 -3.98 29.77 -6.84
CA ASN A 378 -4.74 30.26 -7.99
C ASN A 378 -5.31 31.64 -7.62
N SER A 379 -4.48 32.67 -7.78
CA SER A 379 -4.99 34.03 -8.00
C SER A 379 -4.46 34.52 -9.34
N ASN A 380 -5.36 34.51 -10.32
CA ASN A 380 -5.27 35.34 -11.52
C ASN A 380 -5.02 36.79 -11.10
N GLY A 381 -3.79 37.26 -11.26
CA GLY A 381 -3.40 38.64 -11.02
C GLY A 381 -3.28 39.44 -12.32
N ASN A 382 -4.36 39.50 -13.10
CA ASN A 382 -4.54 40.59 -14.06
C ASN A 382 -4.77 41.87 -13.24
N ASN A 383 -3.83 42.81 -13.22
CA ASN A 383 -4.21 44.19 -12.96
C ASN A 383 -3.36 45.21 -13.72
N LYS A 384 -4.08 45.95 -14.57
CA LYS A 384 -3.66 47.14 -15.30
C LYS A 384 -3.60 48.36 -14.36
N HIS A 385 -2.64 49.24 -14.67
CA HIS A 385 -2.70 50.71 -14.66
C HIS A 385 -2.70 51.55 -13.35
N ASN A 386 -1.72 52.49 -13.38
CA ASN A 386 -1.77 53.93 -13.09
C ASN A 386 -1.35 54.52 -11.73
N ASN A 387 -0.27 55.33 -11.81
CA ASN A 387 0.00 56.68 -11.25
C ASN A 387 -0.48 56.97 -9.81
N LYS A 388 0.34 57.47 -8.86
CA LYS A 388 1.04 58.77 -8.83
C LYS A 388 1.84 58.88 -7.50
N ASN A 389 2.79 59.81 -7.48
CA ASN A 389 3.68 60.24 -6.39
C ASN A 389 3.04 60.34 -4.98
N ASP A 390 3.82 60.01 -3.94
CA ASP A 390 4.28 61.03 -2.98
C ASP A 390 5.37 60.51 -2.02
N ASN A 391 6.11 61.48 -1.50
CA ASN A 391 7.39 61.45 -0.81
C ASN A 391 7.38 60.89 0.64
N LYS A 392 8.61 60.55 1.08
CA LYS A 392 9.18 60.53 2.45
C LYS A 392 9.08 59.24 3.29
N ASN A 393 10.28 58.69 3.50
CA ASN A 393 10.86 58.11 4.72
C ASN A 393 9.88 57.71 5.83
N ASP A 394 9.86 56.40 6.12
CA ASP A 394 10.10 55.92 7.47
C ASP A 394 10.71 54.52 7.42
N ASP A 395 11.85 54.39 8.08
CA ASP A 395 12.56 53.15 8.36
C ASP A 395 11.65 52.21 9.15
N ASN A 396 11.20 51.14 8.50
CA ASN A 396 10.75 49.95 9.21
C ASN A 396 11.10 48.71 8.38
N ASN A 397 12.29 48.20 8.66
CA ASN A 397 12.85 46.97 8.12
C ASN A 397 12.09 45.75 8.69
N LYS A 398 10.81 45.58 8.36
CA LYS A 398 10.11 44.30 8.48
C LYS A 398 10.54 43.44 7.31
N LYS A 399 11.61 42.67 7.51
CA LYS A 399 11.85 41.45 6.75
C LYS A 399 10.61 40.56 6.90
N GLU A 400 9.68 40.66 5.96
CA GLU A 400 8.73 39.59 5.70
C GLU A 400 9.55 38.33 5.43
N LYS A 401 9.64 37.45 6.44
CA LYS A 401 10.03 36.07 6.22
C LYS A 401 9.01 35.53 5.23
N ARG A 402 9.34 35.51 3.93
CA ARG A 402 8.74 34.56 3.00
C ARG A 402 8.93 33.18 3.65
N GLU A 403 7.88 32.65 4.26
CA GLU A 403 7.90 31.28 4.76
C GLU A 403 8.33 30.40 3.58
N ALA A 404 9.46 29.69 3.75
CA ALA A 404 9.90 28.74 2.76
C ALA A 404 8.75 27.75 2.53
N ALA A 405 8.42 27.50 1.26
CA ALA A 405 7.37 26.56 0.91
C ALA A 405 7.55 25.26 1.73
N PRO A 406 6.48 24.70 2.33
CA PRO A 406 6.62 23.57 3.23
C PRO A 406 7.34 22.42 2.51
N ARG A 407 8.51 22.04 3.04
CA ARG A 407 9.28 20.92 2.51
C ARG A 407 8.44 19.65 2.69
N PRO A 408 8.24 18.84 1.65
CA PRO A 408 7.54 17.57 1.80
C PRO A 408 8.20 16.70 2.88
N PRO A 409 7.42 15.88 3.60
CA PRO A 409 7.98 14.91 4.54
C PRO A 409 8.89 13.91 3.81
N PRO A 410 9.72 13.13 4.54
CA PRO A 410 10.46 12.05 3.92
C PRO A 410 9.51 10.99 3.35
N LEU A 411 9.97 10.27 2.33
CA LEU A 411 9.27 9.11 1.79
C LEU A 411 9.44 7.94 2.78
N PHE A 412 8.35 7.55 3.44
CA PHE A 412 8.35 6.40 4.35
C PHE A 412 8.22 5.10 3.56
N VAL A 413 9.11 4.14 3.82
CA VAL A 413 9.08 2.79 3.24
C VAL A 413 9.05 1.76 4.37
N ASN A 414 7.99 0.96 4.43
CA ASN A 414 7.71 0.03 5.51
C ASN A 414 7.68 -1.40 4.96
N PHE A 415 8.75 -2.17 5.13
CA PHE A 415 8.73 -3.58 4.76
C PHE A 415 8.00 -4.36 5.84
N LEU A 416 6.84 -4.95 5.54
CA LEU A 416 6.18 -5.91 6.43
C LEU A 416 6.86 -7.28 6.38
N THR A 417 7.73 -7.47 5.40
CA THR A 417 8.38 -8.72 5.06
C THR A 417 9.53 -9.03 5.99
N ALA A 418 9.70 -10.32 6.26
CA ALA A 418 10.84 -10.86 6.98
C ALA A 418 10.96 -12.35 6.60
N SER A 419 12.14 -12.92 6.81
CA SER A 419 12.32 -14.34 6.61
C SER A 419 13.49 -14.90 7.42
N ASN A 420 13.52 -16.22 7.56
CA ASN A 420 14.72 -16.95 7.89
C ASN A 420 14.82 -18.16 6.96
N PHE A 421 15.89 -18.18 6.16
CA PHE A 421 16.11 -19.24 5.16
C PHE A 421 16.18 -20.63 5.80
N PHE A 422 16.78 -20.74 6.98
CA PHE A 422 17.03 -22.01 7.68
C PHE A 422 15.84 -22.47 8.55
N ASN A 423 14.81 -21.64 8.71
CA ASN A 423 13.66 -21.96 9.55
C ASN A 423 12.36 -21.89 8.73
N ALA A 424 11.81 -23.05 8.36
CA ALA A 424 10.60 -23.15 7.55
C ALA A 424 9.36 -22.48 8.18
N THR A 425 9.31 -22.37 9.52
CA THR A 425 8.23 -21.65 10.21
C THR A 425 8.30 -20.13 10.02
N CYS A 426 9.42 -19.64 9.51
CA CYS A 426 9.72 -18.23 9.24
C CYS A 426 9.98 -17.99 7.75
N TRP A 427 9.48 -18.86 6.86
CA TRP A 427 9.46 -18.57 5.43
C TRP A 427 8.45 -17.46 5.10
N PRO A 428 8.63 -16.74 3.97
CA PRO A 428 7.84 -15.55 3.63
C PRO A 428 6.32 -15.73 3.79
N GLU A 429 5.76 -16.85 3.32
CA GLU A 429 4.33 -17.17 3.44
C GLU A 429 3.85 -17.19 4.90
N ARG A 430 4.62 -17.84 5.78
CA ARG A 430 4.26 -18.02 7.20
C ARG A 430 4.36 -16.73 7.99
N ILE A 431 5.31 -15.88 7.63
CA ILE A 431 5.43 -14.54 8.22
C ILE A 431 4.27 -13.65 7.74
N ALA A 432 4.01 -13.62 6.43
CA ALA A 432 2.92 -12.84 5.85
C ALA A 432 1.54 -13.24 6.42
N ALA A 433 1.30 -14.54 6.64
CA ALA A 433 0.08 -15.06 7.25
C ALA A 433 -0.18 -14.54 8.69
N LYS A 434 0.84 -14.02 9.38
CA LYS A 434 0.71 -13.38 10.70
C LYS A 434 0.75 -11.86 10.62
N VAL A 435 1.70 -11.30 9.87
CA VAL A 435 1.91 -9.85 9.79
C VAL A 435 0.77 -9.17 9.03
N ASN A 436 0.33 -9.70 7.89
CA ASN A 436 -0.68 -9.03 7.06
C ASN A 436 -2.02 -8.84 7.83
N PRO A 437 -2.60 -9.86 8.49
CA PRO A 437 -3.80 -9.67 9.31
C PRO A 437 -3.59 -8.70 10.49
N ALA A 438 -2.44 -8.75 11.16
CA ALA A 438 -2.13 -7.86 12.28
C ALA A 438 -2.02 -6.37 11.86
N ILE A 439 -1.59 -6.12 10.62
CA ILE A 439 -1.56 -4.79 10.02
C ILE A 439 -2.94 -4.36 9.51
N ILE A 440 -3.74 -5.26 8.91
CA ILE A 440 -5.15 -4.97 8.59
C ILE A 440 -5.90 -4.53 9.85
N GLU A 441 -5.78 -5.30 10.94
CA GLU A 441 -6.39 -4.95 12.23
C GLU A 441 -5.94 -3.56 12.72
N TYR A 442 -4.64 -3.27 12.66
CA TYR A 442 -4.12 -1.96 13.07
C TYR A 442 -4.66 -0.82 12.21
N LEU A 443 -4.68 -0.99 10.89
CA LEU A 443 -5.21 0.00 9.93
C LEU A 443 -6.71 0.24 10.19
N CYS A 444 -7.47 -0.82 10.40
CA CYS A 444 -8.91 -0.77 10.66
C CYS A 444 -9.27 -0.22 12.03
N ILE A 445 -8.46 -0.41 13.09
CA ILE A 445 -8.86 -0.05 14.46
C ILE A 445 -8.15 1.19 15.02
N ARG A 446 -6.87 1.39 14.68
CA ARG A 446 -5.99 2.33 15.42
C ARG A 446 -5.29 3.38 14.55
N HIS A 447 -4.86 3.03 13.34
CA HIS A 447 -4.04 3.90 12.50
C HIS A 447 -4.74 5.23 12.20
N GLY A 448 -4.07 6.36 12.45
CA GLY A 448 -4.65 7.68 12.16
C GLY A 448 -5.72 8.17 13.15
N GLU A 449 -5.91 7.48 14.28
CA GLU A 449 -6.67 7.97 15.44
C GLU A 449 -5.71 8.58 16.48
N GLU A 450 -6.04 9.77 16.97
CA GLU A 450 -5.21 10.47 17.96
C GLU A 450 -5.01 9.60 19.22
N GLY A 451 -3.77 9.43 19.65
CA GLY A 451 -3.42 8.70 20.87
C GLY A 451 -3.55 7.17 20.81
N LYS A 452 -3.96 6.58 19.68
CA LYS A 452 -4.10 5.10 19.54
C LYS A 452 -2.91 4.40 18.88
N GLY A 453 -1.98 5.16 18.29
CA GLY A 453 -0.75 4.59 17.74
C GLY A 453 0.22 4.12 18.85
N PRO A 454 1.15 3.20 18.55
CA PRO A 454 2.03 2.58 19.56
C PRO A 454 2.91 3.59 20.31
N LYS A 455 3.34 4.67 19.66
CA LYS A 455 4.15 5.75 20.25
C LYS A 455 3.31 6.99 20.60
N LYS A 456 2.00 6.93 20.37
CA LYS A 456 1.02 8.02 20.59
C LYS A 456 1.43 9.33 19.92
N LEU A 457 1.98 9.24 18.71
CA LEU A 457 2.32 10.41 17.90
C LEU A 457 1.05 11.15 17.49
N LYS A 458 1.20 12.44 17.17
CA LYS A 458 0.09 13.25 16.65
C LYS A 458 -0.34 12.72 15.29
N VAL A 459 -1.60 12.93 14.93
CA VAL A 459 -2.09 12.59 13.58
C VAL A 459 -1.99 13.79 12.63
N GLY A 460 -1.46 13.56 11.44
CA GLY A 460 -1.35 14.53 10.35
C GLY A 460 -2.22 14.15 9.14
N SER A 461 -1.59 13.70 8.05
CA SER A 461 -2.26 13.18 6.85
C SER A 461 -2.90 11.82 7.08
N ALA A 462 -2.42 11.08 8.10
CA ALA A 462 -2.73 9.67 8.32
C ALA A 462 -2.38 8.74 7.14
N GLY A 463 -1.47 9.17 6.26
CA GLY A 463 -0.92 8.29 5.23
C GLY A 463 -0.12 7.13 5.83
N THR A 464 0.02 6.05 5.08
CA THR A 464 0.83 4.88 5.49
C THR A 464 2.27 4.96 4.99
N GLY A 465 2.56 5.88 4.05
CA GLY A 465 3.74 5.78 3.19
C GLY A 465 3.65 4.56 2.27
N ILE A 466 4.80 4.10 1.79
CA ILE A 466 4.92 2.85 1.04
C ILE A 466 4.91 1.68 2.03
N VAL A 467 4.00 0.71 1.84
CA VAL A 467 3.92 -0.51 2.64
C VAL A 467 4.23 -1.71 1.76
N VAL A 468 5.41 -2.30 1.94
CA VAL A 468 5.93 -3.39 1.11
C VAL A 468 5.58 -4.73 1.74
N THR A 469 4.89 -5.59 0.99
CA THR A 469 4.25 -6.81 1.50
C THR A 469 4.68 -8.07 0.77
N ASP A 470 4.49 -9.21 1.44
CA ASP A 470 4.62 -10.55 0.88
C ASP A 470 3.24 -11.22 0.78
N TRP A 471 3.08 -12.11 -0.20
CA TRP A 471 1.92 -13.01 -0.34
C TRP A 471 0.53 -12.36 -0.43
N VAL A 472 0.46 -11.08 -0.80
CA VAL A 472 -0.83 -10.44 -1.18
C VAL A 472 -1.37 -11.05 -2.48
N GLY A 473 -2.70 -11.09 -2.61
CA GLY A 473 -3.40 -11.70 -3.74
C GLY A 473 -3.54 -13.21 -3.67
N ALA A 474 -2.97 -13.87 -2.65
CA ALA A 474 -3.20 -15.29 -2.42
C ALA A 474 -4.70 -15.56 -2.22
N HIS A 475 -5.25 -16.48 -3.01
CA HIS A 475 -6.68 -16.81 -2.99
C HIS A 475 -7.60 -15.60 -3.20
N ASP A 476 -7.16 -14.62 -4.00
CA ASP A 476 -7.88 -13.36 -4.24
C ASP A 476 -8.07 -12.50 -2.98
N ASP A 477 -7.18 -12.65 -1.99
CA ASP A 477 -7.12 -11.78 -0.82
C ASP A 477 -6.28 -10.52 -1.10
N TRP A 478 -6.97 -9.39 -1.24
CA TRP A 478 -6.38 -8.07 -1.45
C TRP A 478 -6.72 -7.09 -0.32
N ASP A 479 -7.14 -7.59 0.85
CA ASP A 479 -7.68 -6.76 1.92
C ASP A 479 -6.67 -5.76 2.47
N LEU A 480 -5.43 -6.20 2.67
CA LEU A 480 -4.35 -5.31 3.09
C LEU A 480 -4.11 -4.20 2.06
N VAL A 481 -4.11 -4.53 0.78
CA VAL A 481 -3.93 -3.56 -0.30
C VAL A 481 -5.09 -2.56 -0.33
N ARG A 482 -6.33 -3.03 -0.22
CA ARG A 482 -7.52 -2.18 -0.11
C ARG A 482 -7.44 -1.23 1.10
N CYS A 483 -7.03 -1.73 2.26
CA CYS A 483 -6.86 -0.91 3.46
C CYS A 483 -5.81 0.19 3.25
N ILE A 484 -4.66 -0.13 2.64
CA ILE A 484 -3.59 0.84 2.34
C ILE A 484 -4.10 1.90 1.36
N VAL A 485 -4.67 1.47 0.22
CA VAL A 485 -5.19 2.40 -0.81
C VAL A 485 -6.28 3.30 -0.22
N GLY A 486 -7.20 2.74 0.57
CA GLY A 486 -8.31 3.47 1.18
C GLY A 486 -7.87 4.61 2.10
N MET A 487 -6.67 4.54 2.71
CA MET A 487 -6.14 5.64 3.52
C MET A 487 -5.89 6.93 2.72
N ASN A 488 -5.77 6.85 1.38
CA ASN A 488 -5.64 8.05 0.54
C ASN A 488 -6.93 8.88 0.48
N ALA A 489 -8.10 8.31 0.81
CA ALA A 489 -9.37 9.05 0.81
C ALA A 489 -9.30 10.32 1.70
N ARG A 490 -8.50 10.30 2.76
CA ARG A 490 -8.34 11.45 3.67
C ARG A 490 -7.70 12.67 3.01
N LEU A 491 -6.96 12.47 1.91
CA LEU A 491 -6.35 13.54 1.12
C LEU A 491 -7.40 14.29 0.27
N GLN A 492 -8.60 13.73 0.09
CA GLN A 492 -9.69 14.37 -0.64
C GLN A 492 -10.57 15.25 0.27
N LEU A 493 -10.36 15.21 1.59
CA LEU A 493 -11.01 16.17 2.49
C LEU A 493 -10.51 17.58 2.17
N LYS A 494 -11.44 18.54 2.02
CA LYS A 494 -11.10 19.96 1.94
C LYS A 494 -10.34 20.33 3.22
N ARG A 495 -9.07 20.71 3.09
CA ARG A 495 -8.22 21.15 4.21
C ARG A 495 -7.89 22.62 4.08
#